data_AF-A0A1A6AIJ7-F1
#
_entry.id   AF-A0A1A6AIJ7-F1
#
_cell.length_a   1.000
_cell.length_b   1.000
_cell.length_c   1.000
_cell.angle_alpha   90.00
_cell.angle_beta   90.00
_cell.angle_gamma   90.00
#
_symmetry.space_group_name_H-M   'P 1'
#
loop_
_entity.id
_entity.type
_entity.pdbx_description
1 polymer ?
#
loop_
_entity_poly.entity_id
_entity_poly.type
_entity_poly.pdbx_seq_one_letter_code
_entity_poly.pdbx_strand_id
1 'polypeptide(L)'
;MKKVSKKYLSLIFTFILLSSTGFTLNSPKVSASNNLNYSITDLNMSCANVYAFEGNLAKFQNNNFYGLISKDGSIKLPAEFTSISSFKNGYAKVAKGSKFGFVNENGSIVVEPQFEEVSNFFTNGLAAVKQNSKWGLINSSGKIVTEPQYDAVYGFYNGLMRVRKGSSYGFLKSDGTLLSGCNYANAYDFNDGYAAVEEVSTWGLIDKSGNFKSFNFDELKSPILGLIPVKKDKHWGLSDMSGKIVLEPKYTDISYLNSNLIKVSSGDKRGAIDKKGNLILDLNYDSIIPADDGMCQIVQNGQYGLIDPTGKIIVHPQFSWIDTFQEGKAIVCSQDQYGFIDTKGELTHESQFDKVYAFKDGMARIDKNGKYGFINSKGDVVIDPIFENASDFNEGYAAVKKNTGSSSVESSDDSELKKEYIKWGYIDRLGSTFISYDFDSASGFNDGCSLAVKDGKCNIIKNPGIKSIPSTAINNPFKTWKIKFSKAIDGRHTLSNKDDTVLNDIDMTMTDNISVTDSSKKYANVSFTFEGPDTIVINPPSNGYTPGEIYTITVLSNGKYNIQDISGNKLKPNVTEMKFQVLDN
;
A
#
# COMPACT_ATOMS: atom_id res chain seq x y z
N MET A 1 90.41 -7.44 3.86
CA MET A 1 91.39 -6.77 2.97
C MET A 1 90.65 -5.59 2.32
N LYS A 2 91.03 -4.31 2.53
CA LYS A 2 91.92 -3.48 1.67
C LYS A 2 91.66 -3.71 0.16
N LYS A 3 91.31 -2.74 -0.70
CA LYS A 3 91.29 -1.24 -0.68
C LYS A 3 89.84 -0.73 -0.96
N VAL A 4 89.35 0.49 -0.67
CA VAL A 4 89.85 1.85 -0.33
C VAL A 4 90.00 2.86 -1.49
N SER A 5 88.96 3.71 -1.65
CA SER A 5 88.94 5.11 -2.13
C SER A 5 87.55 5.69 -1.77
N LYS A 6 87.30 6.76 -0.98
CA LYS A 6 87.91 8.11 -0.79
C LYS A 6 87.89 8.92 -2.12
N LYS A 7 87.52 10.21 -2.21
CA LYS A 7 87.25 11.32 -1.23
C LYS A 7 86.44 12.43 -1.99
N TYR A 8 85.87 13.55 -1.49
CA TYR A 8 85.74 14.24 -0.18
C TYR A 8 84.72 15.43 -0.28
N LEU A 9 84.13 15.91 0.84
CA LEU A 9 83.56 17.29 1.06
C LEU A 9 82.31 17.74 0.23
N SER A 10 81.50 18.78 0.58
CA SER A 10 81.46 19.73 1.73
C SER A 10 80.12 20.50 1.86
N LEU A 11 79.46 20.46 3.04
CA LEU A 11 78.62 21.51 3.71
C LEU A 11 77.41 22.14 2.92
N ILE A 12 76.41 22.84 3.51
CA ILE A 12 76.20 23.39 4.87
C ILE A 12 74.70 23.30 5.31
N PHE A 13 74.42 23.61 6.58
CA PHE A 13 73.08 23.65 7.22
C PHE A 13 72.11 24.72 6.66
N THR A 14 70.79 24.54 6.88
CA THR A 14 69.91 25.44 7.68
C THR A 14 68.59 24.71 8.01
N PHE A 15 67.84 25.18 9.01
CA PHE A 15 66.67 24.54 9.66
C PHE A 15 65.39 25.39 9.46
N ILE A 16 64.24 24.93 9.99
CA ILE A 16 62.96 25.66 10.25
C ILE A 16 61.76 25.48 9.28
N LEU A 17 60.79 24.67 9.78
CA LEU A 17 59.31 24.73 9.75
C LEU A 17 58.44 24.96 8.47
N LEU A 18 57.39 24.12 8.42
CA LEU A 18 55.99 24.34 7.99
C LEU A 18 55.64 24.68 6.52
N SER A 19 55.06 23.68 5.84
CA SER A 19 53.64 23.75 5.46
C SER A 19 53.06 22.33 5.29
N SER A 20 51.74 22.19 5.38
CA SER A 20 51.04 20.90 5.39
C SER A 20 50.50 20.52 4.02
N THR A 21 50.87 19.33 3.52
CA THR A 21 50.11 18.61 2.49
C THR A 21 49.95 17.15 2.91
N GLY A 22 48.70 16.68 2.99
CA GLY A 22 48.40 15.28 3.30
C GLY A 22 48.48 14.42 2.04
N PHE A 23 49.12 13.25 2.15
CA PHE A 23 48.97 12.20 1.14
C PHE A 23 47.59 11.55 1.28
N THR A 24 46.65 11.91 0.42
CA THR A 24 45.40 11.15 0.25
C THR A 24 45.70 9.87 -0.52
N LEU A 25 45.46 8.71 0.09
CA LEU A 25 45.34 7.47 -0.67
C LEU A 25 44.07 7.57 -1.51
N ASN A 26 44.23 7.60 -2.83
CA ASN A 26 43.09 7.43 -3.73
C ASN A 26 42.57 5.99 -3.58
N SER A 27 41.37 5.84 -3.03
CA SER A 27 40.62 4.59 -3.14
C SER A 27 40.38 4.26 -4.62
N PRO A 28 40.35 2.97 -5.01
CA PRO A 28 40.18 2.58 -6.40
C PRO A 28 38.81 3.02 -6.89
N LYS A 29 38.76 3.83 -7.96
CA LYS A 29 37.52 4.11 -8.68
C LYS A 29 37.03 2.80 -9.33
N VAL A 30 36.09 2.12 -8.66
CA VAL A 30 35.31 1.06 -9.28
C VAL A 30 34.50 1.68 -10.41
N SER A 31 34.80 1.29 -11.64
CA SER A 31 34.16 1.80 -12.85
C SER A 31 32.73 1.28 -12.94
N ALA A 32 31.76 2.02 -12.38
CA ALA A 32 30.35 1.81 -12.68
C ALA A 32 30.12 1.86 -14.21
N SER A 33 29.20 1.05 -14.72
CA SER A 33 28.98 0.93 -16.17
C SER A 33 28.42 2.24 -16.76
N ASN A 34 29.08 2.73 -17.83
CA ASN A 34 28.82 4.03 -18.43
C ASN A 34 27.48 4.12 -19.21
N ASN A 35 26.33 3.97 -18.54
CA ASN A 35 25.00 4.20 -19.14
C ASN A 35 23.85 4.41 -18.12
N LEU A 36 24.16 4.84 -16.90
CA LEU A 36 23.20 4.93 -15.81
C LEU A 36 22.44 6.27 -15.82
N ASN A 37 21.16 6.22 -16.19
CA ASN A 37 20.25 7.37 -16.27
C ASN A 37 19.71 7.79 -14.89
N TYR A 38 20.57 8.16 -13.95
CA TYR A 38 20.17 8.76 -12.67
C TYR A 38 21.06 9.94 -12.27
N SER A 39 20.54 10.77 -11.36
CA SER A 39 21.31 11.81 -10.67
C SER A 39 21.17 11.66 -9.15
N ILE A 40 22.28 11.70 -8.43
CA ILE A 40 22.31 11.84 -6.96
C ILE A 40 22.65 13.30 -6.65
N THR A 41 22.02 13.89 -5.64
CA THR A 41 22.31 15.25 -5.18
C THR A 41 22.39 15.28 -3.66
N ASP A 42 23.58 15.57 -3.12
CA ASP A 42 23.77 15.90 -1.70
C ASP A 42 23.03 17.20 -1.40
N LEU A 43 22.10 17.14 -0.44
CA LEU A 43 21.27 18.27 -0.02
C LEU A 43 21.98 19.11 1.06
N ASN A 44 23.17 18.70 1.47
CA ASN A 44 23.99 19.27 2.53
C ASN A 44 23.26 19.42 3.88
N MET A 45 22.29 18.53 4.14
CA MET A 45 21.45 18.50 5.34
C MET A 45 21.70 17.20 6.12
N SER A 46 21.99 17.29 7.41
CA SER A 46 22.11 16.12 8.30
C SER A 46 20.79 15.34 8.39
N CYS A 47 20.87 14.01 8.26
CA CYS A 47 19.73 13.09 8.43
C CYS A 47 20.20 11.78 9.06
N ALA A 48 19.45 11.31 10.06
CA ALA A 48 19.62 10.01 10.67
C ALA A 48 18.88 8.91 9.90
N ASN A 49 17.73 9.23 9.28
CA ASN A 49 16.98 8.29 8.45
C ASN A 49 16.10 9.01 7.41
N VAL A 50 15.63 8.25 6.40
CA VAL A 50 14.78 8.73 5.31
C VAL A 50 13.66 7.73 5.01
N TYR A 51 12.58 8.21 4.40
CA TYR A 51 11.43 7.41 4.00
C TYR A 51 11.15 7.58 2.50
N ALA A 52 10.25 6.76 1.94
CA ALA A 52 9.84 6.89 0.54
C ALA A 52 9.06 8.20 0.31
N PHE A 53 8.93 8.61 -0.96
CA PHE A 53 8.03 9.69 -1.33
C PHE A 53 6.57 9.22 -1.25
N GLU A 54 5.71 10.05 -0.67
CA GLU A 54 4.25 9.98 -0.73
C GLU A 54 3.77 11.22 -1.49
N GLY A 55 3.27 11.04 -2.72
CA GLY A 55 3.02 12.16 -3.62
C GLY A 55 4.30 12.97 -3.86
N ASN A 56 4.25 14.30 -3.70
CA ASN A 56 5.43 15.15 -3.92
C ASN A 56 6.45 15.19 -2.76
N LEU A 57 6.13 14.60 -1.59
CA LEU A 57 6.90 14.79 -0.36
C LEU A 57 7.43 13.48 0.20
N ALA A 58 8.65 13.48 0.71
CA ALA A 58 9.19 12.40 1.53
C ALA A 58 9.41 12.89 2.95
N LYS A 59 9.21 11.99 3.92
CA LYS A 59 9.60 12.21 5.31
C LYS A 59 11.10 11.97 5.46
N PHE A 60 11.75 12.81 6.25
CA PHE A 60 13.12 12.58 6.73
C PHE A 60 13.17 12.71 8.25
N GLN A 61 14.17 12.09 8.87
CA GLN A 61 14.41 12.13 10.30
C GLN A 61 15.80 12.69 10.58
N ASN A 62 15.90 13.67 11.48
CA ASN A 62 17.16 14.14 12.03
C ASN A 62 17.08 14.12 13.56
N ASN A 63 18.06 13.50 14.21
CA ASN A 63 17.95 13.07 15.61
C ASN A 63 16.63 12.29 15.85
N ASN A 64 15.78 12.76 16.77
CA ASN A 64 14.49 12.16 17.12
C ASN A 64 13.28 12.92 16.53
N PHE A 65 13.52 13.83 15.57
CA PHE A 65 12.48 14.67 14.96
C PHE A 65 12.35 14.44 13.46
N TYR A 66 11.13 14.61 12.96
CA TYR A 66 10.76 14.42 11.56
C TYR A 66 10.52 15.76 10.87
N GLY A 67 10.90 15.82 9.60
CA GLY A 67 10.60 16.90 8.67
C GLY A 67 10.10 16.36 7.33
N LEU A 68 9.77 17.27 6.40
CA LEU A 68 9.31 16.94 5.06
C LEU A 68 10.19 17.63 4.01
N ILE A 69 10.57 16.88 2.97
CA ILE A 69 11.34 17.35 1.83
C ILE A 69 10.61 17.01 0.53
N SER A 70 10.68 17.91 -0.45
CA SER A 70 10.02 17.79 -1.75
C SER A 70 10.93 17.15 -2.81
N LYS A 71 10.35 16.62 -3.90
CA LYS A 71 11.08 16.03 -5.04
C LYS A 71 12.05 17.02 -5.73
N ASP A 72 11.94 18.32 -5.51
CA ASP A 72 12.92 19.32 -5.95
C ASP A 72 14.18 19.40 -5.05
N GLY A 73 14.17 18.78 -3.87
CA GLY A 73 15.19 18.88 -2.84
C GLY A 73 14.93 19.97 -1.79
N SER A 74 13.85 20.75 -1.92
CA SER A 74 13.52 21.79 -0.93
C SER A 74 12.89 21.20 0.33
N ILE A 75 13.43 21.58 1.47
CA ILE A 75 12.84 21.32 2.79
C ILE A 75 11.52 22.10 2.85
N LYS A 76 10.40 21.40 3.03
CA LYS A 76 9.08 22.03 3.24
C LYS A 76 8.77 22.19 4.73
N LEU A 77 9.11 21.19 5.54
CA LEU A 77 9.10 21.26 7.01
C LEU A 77 10.47 20.88 7.58
N PRO A 78 11.04 21.68 8.51
CA PRO A 78 12.26 21.30 9.22
C PRO A 78 12.01 20.10 10.16
N ALA A 79 13.09 19.44 10.59
CA ALA A 79 13.01 18.33 11.54
C ALA A 79 12.75 18.82 12.98
N GLU A 80 11.49 19.10 13.29
CA GLU A 80 11.04 19.54 14.62
C GLU A 80 9.77 18.82 15.14
N PHE A 81 9.18 17.94 14.34
CA PHE A 81 7.95 17.23 14.70
C PHE A 81 8.25 15.88 15.36
N THR A 82 7.54 15.54 16.44
CA THR A 82 7.69 14.26 17.15
C THR A 82 7.09 13.09 16.36
N SER A 83 6.15 13.35 15.46
CA SER A 83 5.74 12.42 14.41
C SER A 83 5.12 13.16 13.23
N ILE A 84 5.21 12.53 12.05
CA ILE A 84 4.45 12.88 10.86
C ILE A 84 3.87 11.58 10.29
N SER A 85 2.55 11.50 10.13
CA SER A 85 1.86 10.34 9.54
C SER A 85 2.04 10.30 8.02
N SER A 86 1.68 9.18 7.40
CA SER A 86 1.40 9.17 5.97
C SER A 86 0.22 10.07 5.61
N PHE A 87 0.16 10.52 4.35
CA PHE A 87 -0.90 11.34 3.80
C PHE A 87 -2.19 10.54 3.58
N LYS A 88 -3.34 11.15 3.88
CA LYS A 88 -4.68 10.64 3.56
C LYS A 88 -5.58 11.81 3.19
N ASN A 89 -6.27 11.70 2.05
CA ASN A 89 -7.18 12.72 1.51
C ASN A 89 -6.54 14.13 1.40
N GLY A 90 -5.27 14.22 0.98
CA GLY A 90 -4.54 15.49 0.83
C GLY A 90 -3.72 15.95 2.04
N TYR A 91 -3.81 15.26 3.19
CA TYR A 91 -3.24 15.74 4.46
C TYR A 91 -2.55 14.65 5.28
N ALA A 92 -1.44 15.04 5.94
CA ALA A 92 -0.79 14.24 6.97
C ALA A 92 -0.97 14.91 8.35
N LYS A 93 -1.06 14.09 9.40
CA LYS A 93 -1.05 14.55 10.79
C LYS A 93 0.38 14.85 11.21
N VAL A 94 0.61 16.02 11.80
CA VAL A 94 1.89 16.41 12.40
C VAL A 94 1.73 16.54 13.92
N ALA A 95 2.72 16.11 14.68
CA ALA A 95 2.72 16.22 16.14
C ALA A 95 3.94 16.99 16.63
N LYS A 96 3.75 17.82 17.67
CA LYS A 96 4.83 18.54 18.36
C LYS A 96 4.60 18.40 19.86
N GLY A 97 5.47 17.62 20.52
CA GLY A 97 5.18 17.10 21.85
C GLY A 97 3.95 16.16 21.81
N SER A 98 2.97 16.42 22.66
CA SER A 98 1.67 15.72 22.74
C SER A 98 0.54 16.41 21.96
N LYS A 99 0.81 17.49 21.23
CA LYS A 99 -0.21 18.25 20.48
C LYS A 99 -0.16 17.91 18.99
N PHE A 100 -1.34 17.88 18.37
CA PHE A 100 -1.53 17.51 16.97
C PHE A 100 -2.04 18.68 16.11
N GLY A 101 -1.61 18.66 14.85
CA GLY A 101 -2.00 19.56 13.77
C GLY A 101 -1.92 18.84 12.42
N PHE A 102 -1.95 19.59 11.32
CA PHE A 102 -2.01 19.04 9.96
C PHE A 102 -1.12 19.79 8.96
N VAL A 103 -0.55 19.04 8.03
CA VAL A 103 0.20 19.53 6.86
C VAL A 103 -0.45 19.00 5.57
N ASN A 104 -0.44 19.79 4.50
CA ASN A 104 -0.93 19.37 3.18
C ASN A 104 0.19 18.77 2.29
N GLU A 105 -0.17 18.22 1.14
CA GLU A 105 0.77 17.64 0.14
C GLU A 105 1.74 18.65 -0.51
N ASN A 106 1.56 19.96 -0.30
CA ASN A 106 2.57 20.98 -0.66
C ASN A 106 3.61 21.21 0.45
N GLY A 107 3.38 20.62 1.64
CA GLY A 107 4.21 20.73 2.83
C GLY A 107 3.92 21.97 3.67
N SER A 108 2.80 22.65 3.42
CA SER A 108 2.33 23.79 4.22
C SER A 108 1.55 23.29 5.43
N ILE A 109 1.87 23.82 6.62
CA ILE A 109 1.05 23.61 7.82
C ILE A 109 -0.30 24.31 7.58
N VAL A 110 -1.40 23.56 7.65
CA VAL A 110 -2.76 24.09 7.57
C VAL A 110 -3.43 24.20 8.94
N VAL A 111 -2.89 23.49 9.94
CA VAL A 111 -3.28 23.55 11.35
C VAL A 111 -2.03 23.38 12.19
N GLU A 112 -1.68 24.41 12.97
CA GLU A 112 -0.57 24.33 13.93
C GLU A 112 -0.85 23.30 15.05
N PRO A 113 0.15 22.57 15.56
CA PRO A 113 -0.03 21.58 16.63
C PRO A 113 -0.61 22.15 17.93
N GLN A 114 -1.91 21.97 18.13
CA GLN A 114 -2.66 22.57 19.26
C GLN A 114 -3.73 21.64 19.87
N PHE A 115 -4.22 20.67 19.11
CA PHE A 115 -5.28 19.75 19.54
C PHE A 115 -4.73 18.57 20.34
N GLU A 116 -5.54 18.04 21.26
CA GLU A 116 -5.20 16.86 22.09
C GLU A 116 -5.13 15.58 21.25
N GLU A 117 -6.09 15.40 20.35
CA GLU A 117 -6.22 14.28 19.42
C GLU A 117 -6.86 14.81 18.12
N VAL A 118 -6.57 14.18 16.98
CA VAL A 118 -7.23 14.49 15.69
C VAL A 118 -7.47 13.22 14.87
N SER A 119 -8.57 13.18 14.11
CA SER A 119 -8.79 12.16 13.08
C SER A 119 -7.86 12.37 11.89
N ASN A 120 -7.91 11.49 10.89
CA ASN A 120 -7.45 11.87 9.56
C ASN A 120 -8.49 12.81 8.93
N PHE A 121 -8.15 13.53 7.86
CA PHE A 121 -9.17 14.17 7.04
C PHE A 121 -10.07 13.13 6.37
N PHE A 122 -11.37 13.39 6.31
CA PHE A 122 -12.37 12.62 5.58
C PHE A 122 -12.45 13.08 4.12
N THR A 123 -13.05 12.29 3.25
CA THR A 123 -13.18 12.59 1.81
C THR A 123 -13.99 13.85 1.51
N ASN A 124 -14.80 14.34 2.46
CA ASN A 124 -15.53 15.60 2.37
C ASN A 124 -14.72 16.85 2.82
N GLY A 125 -13.40 16.72 3.04
CA GLY A 125 -12.52 17.84 3.40
C GLY A 125 -12.67 18.34 4.83
N LEU A 126 -13.27 17.56 5.73
CA LEU A 126 -13.37 17.84 7.17
C LEU A 126 -12.42 16.94 7.97
N ALA A 127 -12.05 17.37 9.18
CA ALA A 127 -11.41 16.52 10.18
C ALA A 127 -12.03 16.75 11.56
N ALA A 128 -12.07 15.70 12.38
CA ALA A 128 -12.43 15.79 13.78
C ALA A 128 -11.22 16.15 14.64
N VAL A 129 -11.41 17.06 15.59
CA VAL A 129 -10.36 17.57 16.48
C VAL A 129 -10.83 17.57 17.93
N LYS A 130 -9.92 17.32 18.87
CA LYS A 130 -10.19 17.25 20.30
C LYS A 130 -9.52 18.39 21.06
N GLN A 131 -10.29 19.07 21.89
CA GLN A 131 -9.84 20.17 22.75
C GLN A 131 -10.67 20.18 24.04
N ASN A 132 -10.03 20.41 25.19
CA ASN A 132 -10.67 20.39 26.51
C ASN A 132 -11.47 19.09 26.75
N SER A 133 -10.91 17.95 26.33
CA SER A 133 -11.54 16.62 26.35
C SER A 133 -12.79 16.44 25.46
N LYS A 134 -13.22 17.45 24.70
CA LYS A 134 -14.38 17.39 23.80
C LYS A 134 -13.97 17.38 22.33
N TRP A 135 -14.80 16.78 21.49
CA TRP A 135 -14.61 16.71 20.04
C TRP A 135 -15.44 17.75 19.30
N GLY A 136 -14.84 18.31 18.25
CA GLY A 136 -15.44 19.23 17.27
C GLY A 136 -14.94 18.94 15.85
N LEU A 137 -15.32 19.77 14.89
CA LEU A 137 -14.94 19.65 13.47
C LEU A 137 -14.18 20.88 12.97
N ILE A 138 -13.19 20.65 12.09
CA ILE A 138 -12.54 21.67 11.25
C ILE A 138 -12.72 21.36 9.78
N ASN A 139 -12.55 22.38 8.94
CA ASN A 139 -12.36 22.23 7.49
C ASN A 139 -10.89 22.08 7.09
N SER A 140 -10.67 21.87 5.79
CA SER A 140 -9.39 21.84 5.07
C SER A 140 -8.51 23.10 5.22
N SER A 141 -9.06 24.22 5.69
CA SER A 141 -8.32 25.45 5.99
C SER A 141 -8.11 25.68 7.50
N GLY A 142 -8.28 24.63 8.32
CA GLY A 142 -8.07 24.67 9.77
C GLY A 142 -9.10 25.46 10.58
N LYS A 143 -10.15 26.00 9.94
CA LYS A 143 -11.20 26.77 10.61
C LYS A 143 -12.17 25.80 11.31
N ILE A 144 -12.55 26.12 12.55
CA ILE A 144 -13.64 25.44 13.26
C ILE A 144 -14.93 25.54 12.42
N VAL A 145 -15.53 24.38 12.17
CA VAL A 145 -16.84 24.17 11.53
C VAL A 145 -17.89 23.82 12.59
N THR A 146 -17.50 23.06 13.61
CA THR A 146 -18.35 22.74 14.76
C THR A 146 -17.52 22.80 16.05
N GLU A 147 -17.89 23.68 16.97
CA GLU A 147 -17.14 23.88 18.22
C GLU A 147 -17.01 22.60 19.07
N PRO A 148 -15.84 22.32 19.68
CA PRO A 148 -15.60 21.16 20.52
C PRO A 148 -16.60 21.01 21.68
N GLN A 149 -17.53 20.05 21.55
CA GLN A 149 -18.61 19.84 22.52
C GLN A 149 -19.09 18.39 22.67
N TYR A 150 -18.64 17.48 21.80
CA TYR A 150 -19.07 16.09 21.78
C TYR A 150 -18.15 15.19 22.63
N ASP A 151 -18.71 14.16 23.25
CA ASP A 151 -18.00 13.16 24.05
C ASP A 151 -17.38 12.08 23.17
N ALA A 152 -17.96 11.82 21.99
CA ALA A 152 -17.38 11.00 20.94
C ALA A 152 -17.87 11.46 19.56
N VAL A 153 -17.07 11.19 18.54
CA VAL A 153 -17.36 11.40 17.12
C VAL A 153 -16.89 10.17 16.35
N TYR A 154 -17.61 9.81 15.28
CA TYR A 154 -17.36 8.60 14.50
C TYR A 154 -16.90 8.97 13.08
N GLY A 155 -17.07 8.07 12.09
CA GLY A 155 -16.79 8.38 10.68
C GLY A 155 -17.92 9.16 10.01
N PHE A 156 -17.63 9.84 8.90
CA PHE A 156 -18.65 10.24 7.94
C PHE A 156 -19.06 9.02 7.09
N TYR A 157 -20.34 8.66 7.12
CA TYR A 157 -20.92 7.63 6.28
C TYR A 157 -22.14 8.21 5.57
N ASN A 158 -22.27 7.98 4.26
CA ASN A 158 -23.37 8.50 3.45
C ASN A 158 -23.56 10.04 3.49
N GLY A 159 -22.54 10.80 3.91
CA GLY A 159 -22.57 12.26 4.08
C GLY A 159 -22.88 12.76 5.51
N LEU A 160 -23.11 11.86 6.47
CA LEU A 160 -23.46 12.18 7.86
C LEU A 160 -22.46 11.53 8.83
N MET A 161 -22.03 12.27 9.85
CA MET A 161 -21.19 11.79 10.94
C MET A 161 -22.04 11.53 12.19
N ARG A 162 -22.04 10.31 12.71
CA ARG A 162 -22.60 10.01 14.03
C ARG A 162 -21.75 10.69 15.12
N VAL A 163 -22.40 11.26 16.13
CA VAL A 163 -21.76 11.92 17.28
C VAL A 163 -22.49 11.55 18.58
N ARG A 164 -21.81 11.67 19.73
CA ARG A 164 -22.40 11.45 21.07
C ARG A 164 -22.16 12.66 21.97
N LYS A 165 -23.19 13.08 22.71
CA LYS A 165 -23.14 14.15 23.72
C LYS A 165 -23.80 13.66 25.01
N GLY A 166 -23.02 13.52 26.08
CA GLY A 166 -23.46 12.78 27.26
C GLY A 166 -23.78 11.32 26.94
N SER A 167 -24.97 10.86 27.30
CA SER A 167 -25.49 9.53 26.97
C SER A 167 -26.02 9.40 25.54
N SER A 168 -26.39 10.50 24.90
CA SER A 168 -27.25 10.48 23.71
C SER A 168 -26.50 10.73 22.40
N TYR A 169 -27.01 10.14 21.33
CA TYR A 169 -26.44 10.23 19.97
C TYR A 169 -27.23 11.19 19.07
N GLY A 170 -26.54 11.72 18.05
CA GLY A 170 -27.10 12.50 16.96
C GLY A 170 -26.21 12.43 15.72
N PHE A 171 -26.52 13.20 14.68
CA PHE A 171 -25.77 13.20 13.42
C PHE A 171 -25.43 14.60 12.94
N LEU A 172 -24.16 14.84 12.62
CA LEU A 172 -23.68 16.06 11.96
C LEU A 172 -23.66 15.89 10.43
N LYS A 173 -24.10 16.93 9.73
CA LYS A 173 -23.91 17.11 8.27
C LYS A 173 -22.51 17.67 7.98
N SER A 174 -22.11 17.65 6.71
CA SER A 174 -20.86 18.24 6.23
C SER A 174 -20.79 19.77 6.32
N ASP A 175 -21.90 20.46 6.62
CA ASP A 175 -21.93 21.90 6.92
C ASP A 175 -21.68 22.21 8.41
N GLY A 176 -21.50 21.18 9.25
CA GLY A 176 -21.31 21.32 10.70
C GLY A 176 -22.60 21.44 11.51
N THR A 177 -23.77 21.43 10.86
CA THR A 177 -25.08 21.45 11.54
C THR A 177 -25.54 20.05 11.93
N LEU A 178 -26.37 19.97 12.96
CA LEU A 178 -27.07 18.73 13.31
C LEU A 178 -28.22 18.45 12.33
N LEU A 179 -28.38 17.18 11.93
CA LEU A 179 -29.57 16.70 11.22
C LEU A 179 -30.80 16.72 12.14
N SER A 180 -30.61 16.22 13.36
CA SER A 180 -31.57 16.26 14.47
C SER A 180 -30.79 16.39 15.79
N GLY A 181 -31.47 16.77 16.88
CA GLY A 181 -30.85 16.90 18.19
C GLY A 181 -30.18 15.59 18.65
N CYS A 182 -29.22 15.69 19.58
CA CYS A 182 -28.60 14.50 20.19
C CYS A 182 -29.57 13.84 21.18
N ASN A 183 -30.59 13.18 20.64
CA ASN A 183 -31.78 12.73 21.36
C ASN A 183 -31.89 11.20 21.44
N TYR A 184 -31.15 10.45 20.61
CA TYR A 184 -31.27 8.99 20.52
C TYR A 184 -30.49 8.32 21.65
N ALA A 185 -31.07 7.30 22.27
CA ALA A 185 -30.40 6.50 23.29
C ALA A 185 -29.25 5.67 22.70
N ASN A 186 -29.43 5.21 21.46
CA ASN A 186 -28.45 4.48 20.68
C ASN A 186 -28.60 4.82 19.18
N ALA A 187 -27.53 4.68 18.40
CA ALA A 187 -27.50 4.97 16.97
C ALA A 187 -26.41 4.18 16.26
N TYR A 188 -26.71 3.64 15.08
CA TYR A 188 -25.76 3.11 14.10
C TYR A 188 -25.37 4.18 13.07
N ASP A 189 -24.32 3.94 12.28
CA ASP A 189 -23.90 4.86 11.21
C ASP A 189 -24.84 4.80 9.99
N PHE A 190 -24.87 5.87 9.19
CA PHE A 190 -25.76 5.98 8.02
C PHE A 190 -25.32 5.05 6.87
N ASN A 191 -26.22 4.16 6.44
CA ASN A 191 -26.02 3.29 5.28
C ASN A 191 -27.27 3.21 4.39
N ASP A 192 -27.09 3.08 3.07
CA ASP A 192 -28.14 3.22 2.04
C ASP A 192 -29.12 4.40 2.24
N GLY A 193 -28.63 5.48 2.85
CA GLY A 193 -29.41 6.70 3.12
C GLY A 193 -30.20 6.72 4.44
N TYR A 194 -30.09 5.68 5.27
CA TYR A 194 -30.76 5.59 6.57
C TYR A 194 -29.79 5.24 7.70
N ALA A 195 -30.11 5.62 8.94
CA ALA A 195 -29.48 5.07 10.13
C ALA A 195 -30.50 4.38 11.04
N ALA A 196 -30.13 3.27 11.66
CA ALA A 196 -30.90 2.71 12.76
C ALA A 196 -30.65 3.50 14.05
N VAL A 197 -31.72 3.90 14.73
CA VAL A 197 -31.68 4.70 15.98
C VAL A 197 -32.72 4.21 16.99
N GLU A 198 -32.43 4.44 18.26
CA GLU A 198 -33.33 4.18 19.38
C GLU A 198 -33.88 5.50 19.93
N GLU A 199 -35.18 5.74 19.74
CA GLU A 199 -35.89 6.91 20.25
C GLU A 199 -36.91 6.46 21.30
N VAL A 200 -36.74 6.93 22.55
CA VAL A 200 -37.62 6.60 23.70
C VAL A 200 -37.92 5.09 23.81
N SER A 201 -36.87 4.27 23.89
CA SER A 201 -36.93 2.80 23.93
C SER A 201 -37.62 2.12 22.73
N THR A 202 -37.82 2.83 21.63
CA THR A 202 -38.36 2.29 20.37
C THR A 202 -37.30 2.39 19.27
N TRP A 203 -37.00 1.29 18.60
CA TRP A 203 -36.09 1.32 17.46
C TRP A 203 -36.79 1.75 16.18
N GLY A 204 -36.06 2.47 15.33
CA GLY A 204 -36.51 2.83 14.00
C GLY A 204 -35.38 3.22 13.06
N LEU A 205 -35.76 3.58 11.83
CA LEU A 205 -34.85 4.15 10.84
C LEU A 205 -35.09 5.67 10.72
N ILE A 206 -34.01 6.43 10.64
CA ILE A 206 -34.03 7.86 10.28
C ILE A 206 -33.38 8.07 8.91
N ASP A 207 -33.98 8.88 8.05
CA ASP A 207 -33.45 9.23 6.72
C ASP A 207 -32.56 10.49 6.72
N LYS A 208 -31.94 10.83 5.58
CA LYS A 208 -31.09 12.04 5.45
C LYS A 208 -31.83 13.38 5.59
N SER A 209 -33.16 13.37 5.61
CA SER A 209 -34.01 14.55 5.87
C SER A 209 -34.43 14.67 7.34
N GLY A 210 -34.22 13.62 8.14
CA GLY A 210 -34.56 13.56 9.55
C GLY A 210 -35.91 12.88 9.83
N ASN A 211 -36.56 12.28 8.82
CA ASN A 211 -37.83 11.57 9.02
C ASN A 211 -37.57 10.23 9.73
N PHE A 212 -38.23 10.00 10.85
CA PHE A 212 -38.15 8.76 11.63
C PHE A 212 -39.32 7.81 11.31
N LYS A 213 -39.01 6.53 11.11
CA LYS A 213 -39.98 5.43 11.02
C LYS A 213 -39.64 4.37 12.06
N SER A 214 -40.54 4.15 13.03
CA SER A 214 -40.42 3.08 14.04
C SER A 214 -40.71 1.69 13.46
N PHE A 215 -40.13 0.67 14.08
CA PHE A 215 -40.39 -0.74 13.80
C PHE A 215 -40.50 -1.52 15.14
N ASN A 216 -41.29 -2.60 15.17
CA ASN A 216 -41.54 -3.36 16.40
C ASN A 216 -40.51 -4.47 16.61
N PHE A 217 -39.28 -4.09 16.98
CA PHE A 217 -38.12 -4.96 17.18
C PHE A 217 -37.25 -4.52 18.37
N ASP A 218 -36.54 -5.47 18.99
CA ASP A 218 -35.66 -5.23 20.15
C ASP A 218 -34.46 -4.33 19.80
N GLU A 219 -33.99 -4.43 18.56
CA GLU A 219 -32.84 -3.71 18.01
C GLU A 219 -32.90 -3.72 16.48
N LEU A 220 -32.28 -2.73 15.84
CA LEU A 220 -32.07 -2.65 14.39
C LEU A 220 -30.60 -2.31 14.10
N LYS A 221 -30.06 -2.79 12.98
CA LYS A 221 -28.86 -2.18 12.36
C LYS A 221 -29.28 -1.40 11.11
N SER A 222 -28.48 -0.42 10.69
CA SER A 222 -28.76 0.35 9.47
C SER A 222 -28.87 -0.55 8.24
N PRO A 223 -29.79 -0.26 7.30
CA PRO A 223 -30.08 -1.15 6.18
C PRO A 223 -28.93 -1.20 5.16
N ILE A 224 -28.83 -2.33 4.46
CA ILE A 224 -27.92 -2.56 3.35
C ILE A 224 -28.69 -3.31 2.26
N LEU A 225 -28.58 -2.84 1.01
CA LEU A 225 -29.21 -3.38 -0.19
C LEU A 225 -30.73 -3.58 -0.05
N GLY A 226 -31.38 -2.66 0.66
CA GLY A 226 -32.83 -2.65 0.91
C GLY A 226 -33.32 -3.61 2.01
N LEU A 227 -32.40 -4.21 2.79
CA LEU A 227 -32.69 -5.15 3.86
C LEU A 227 -32.22 -4.61 5.21
N ILE A 228 -33.08 -4.70 6.23
CA ILE A 228 -32.81 -4.26 7.60
C ILE A 228 -32.44 -5.49 8.44
N PRO A 229 -31.24 -5.53 9.08
CA PRO A 229 -30.99 -6.46 10.17
C PRO A 229 -31.87 -6.12 11.36
N VAL A 230 -32.77 -7.04 11.72
CA VAL A 230 -33.74 -6.89 12.82
C VAL A 230 -33.44 -7.86 13.94
N LYS A 231 -33.65 -7.44 15.19
CA LYS A 231 -33.49 -8.29 16.37
C LYS A 231 -34.82 -8.48 17.08
N LYS A 232 -35.08 -9.71 17.52
CA LYS A 232 -36.26 -10.05 18.33
C LYS A 232 -35.96 -11.24 19.22
N ASP A 233 -36.44 -11.21 20.45
CA ASP A 233 -36.25 -12.27 21.45
C ASP A 233 -34.75 -12.62 21.58
N LYS A 234 -33.90 -11.57 21.58
CA LYS A 234 -32.42 -11.58 21.54
C LYS A 234 -31.75 -12.07 20.24
N HIS A 235 -32.48 -12.65 19.30
CA HIS A 235 -31.93 -13.23 18.07
C HIS A 235 -32.04 -12.25 16.89
N TRP A 236 -31.14 -12.37 15.91
CA TRP A 236 -31.13 -11.59 14.68
C TRP A 236 -31.78 -12.32 13.50
N GLY A 237 -32.42 -11.55 12.64
CA GLY A 237 -33.01 -11.92 11.35
C GLY A 237 -32.93 -10.77 10.35
N LEU A 238 -33.76 -10.80 9.31
CA LEU A 238 -33.87 -9.75 8.28
C LEU A 238 -35.32 -9.36 8.04
N SER A 239 -35.55 -8.08 7.77
CA SER A 239 -36.80 -7.57 7.18
C SER A 239 -36.52 -6.72 5.94
N ASP A 240 -37.56 -6.48 5.14
CA ASP A 240 -37.52 -5.47 4.09
C ASP A 240 -37.77 -4.05 4.65
N MET A 241 -37.61 -3.02 3.82
CA MET A 241 -37.85 -1.62 4.23
C MET A 241 -39.29 -1.34 4.72
N SER A 242 -40.26 -2.22 4.44
CA SER A 242 -41.61 -2.10 5.02
C SER A 242 -41.65 -2.54 6.49
N GLY A 243 -40.80 -3.50 6.86
CA GLY A 243 -40.74 -4.14 8.18
C GLY A 243 -41.19 -5.60 8.16
N LYS A 244 -41.56 -6.12 6.97
CA LYS A 244 -41.96 -7.52 6.77
C LYS A 244 -40.73 -8.42 6.86
N ILE A 245 -40.83 -9.51 7.62
CA ILE A 245 -39.75 -10.49 7.76
C ILE A 245 -39.41 -11.13 6.41
N VAL A 246 -38.10 -11.18 6.13
CA VAL A 246 -37.45 -11.91 5.04
C VAL A 246 -36.72 -13.15 5.60
N LEU A 247 -36.18 -13.04 6.82
CA LEU A 247 -35.52 -14.13 7.54
C LEU A 247 -35.92 -14.06 9.02
N GLU A 248 -36.59 -15.10 9.52
CA GLU A 248 -37.03 -15.17 10.91
C GLU A 248 -35.87 -14.99 11.91
N PRO A 249 -36.03 -14.15 12.96
CA PRO A 249 -34.99 -13.93 13.97
C PRO A 249 -34.61 -15.23 14.71
N LYS A 250 -33.40 -15.74 14.42
CA LYS A 250 -32.90 -17.02 14.98
C LYS A 250 -31.37 -17.11 15.13
N TYR A 251 -30.62 -16.06 14.75
CA TYR A 251 -29.15 -16.04 14.74
C TYR A 251 -28.59 -15.22 15.91
N THR A 252 -27.37 -15.50 16.36
CA THR A 252 -26.68 -14.73 17.42
C THR A 252 -26.05 -13.43 16.91
N ASP A 253 -25.66 -13.39 15.62
CA ASP A 253 -25.29 -12.16 14.90
C ASP A 253 -25.59 -12.29 13.41
N ILE A 254 -25.72 -11.16 12.73
CA ILE A 254 -25.82 -11.03 11.27
C ILE A 254 -25.02 -9.82 10.77
N SER A 255 -24.24 -10.00 9.70
CA SER A 255 -23.38 -8.97 9.10
C SER A 255 -23.12 -9.24 7.62
N TYR A 256 -22.97 -8.19 6.79
CA TYR A 256 -22.74 -8.37 5.35
C TYR A 256 -21.28 -8.77 5.07
N LEU A 257 -21.06 -9.62 4.07
CA LEU A 257 -19.73 -10.01 3.60
C LEU A 257 -19.37 -9.30 2.31
N ASN A 258 -20.29 -9.28 1.35
CA ASN A 258 -20.14 -8.64 0.04
C ASN A 258 -21.54 -8.22 -0.48
N SER A 259 -21.65 -7.89 -1.76
CA SER A 259 -22.90 -7.47 -2.40
C SER A 259 -23.93 -8.60 -2.64
N ASN A 260 -23.62 -9.86 -2.33
CA ASN A 260 -24.48 -11.04 -2.51
C ASN A 260 -24.73 -11.81 -1.19
N LEU A 261 -23.72 -11.90 -0.34
CA LEU A 261 -23.64 -12.76 0.84
C LEU A 261 -23.78 -11.98 2.16
N ILE A 262 -24.55 -12.55 3.07
CA ILE A 262 -24.71 -12.09 4.45
C ILE A 262 -24.22 -13.20 5.38
N LYS A 263 -23.22 -12.91 6.21
CA LYS A 263 -22.77 -13.80 7.29
C LYS A 263 -23.83 -13.86 8.38
N VAL A 264 -24.14 -15.07 8.81
CA VAL A 264 -25.01 -15.37 9.95
C VAL A 264 -24.24 -16.20 10.98
N SER A 265 -24.49 -15.96 12.26
CA SER A 265 -23.83 -16.67 13.37
C SER A 265 -24.84 -17.40 14.25
N SER A 266 -24.46 -18.53 14.82
CA SER A 266 -25.24 -19.26 15.83
C SER A 266 -24.29 -19.84 16.86
N GLY A 267 -24.28 -19.24 18.07
CA GLY A 267 -23.22 -19.46 19.05
C GLY A 267 -21.86 -19.09 18.44
N ASP A 268 -20.87 -19.95 18.62
CA ASP A 268 -19.50 -19.78 18.11
C ASP A 268 -19.30 -20.23 16.66
N LYS A 269 -20.36 -20.59 15.93
CA LYS A 269 -20.29 -21.00 14.52
C LYS A 269 -20.97 -20.02 13.58
N ARG A 270 -20.44 -19.94 12.35
CA ARG A 270 -20.81 -18.98 11.30
C ARG A 270 -21.12 -19.72 10.01
N GLY A 271 -22.01 -19.14 9.22
CA GLY A 271 -22.42 -19.56 7.88
C GLY A 271 -22.76 -18.33 7.03
N ALA A 272 -23.27 -18.54 5.82
CA ALA A 272 -23.64 -17.46 4.91
C ALA A 272 -25.00 -17.72 4.25
N ILE A 273 -25.77 -16.65 4.05
CA ILE A 273 -27.05 -16.65 3.35
C ILE A 273 -27.04 -15.69 2.15
N ASP A 274 -27.99 -15.86 1.23
CA ASP A 274 -28.33 -14.86 0.22
C ASP A 274 -29.28 -13.78 0.78
N LYS A 275 -29.57 -12.76 -0.04
CA LYS A 275 -30.53 -11.68 0.24
C LYS A 275 -31.98 -12.14 0.48
N LYS A 276 -32.33 -13.38 0.15
CA LYS A 276 -33.67 -13.96 0.34
C LYS A 276 -33.75 -14.81 1.61
N GLY A 277 -32.64 -14.96 2.34
CA GLY A 277 -32.56 -15.83 3.53
C GLY A 277 -32.22 -17.30 3.23
N ASN A 278 -31.90 -17.66 1.99
CA ASN A 278 -31.48 -19.01 1.63
C ASN A 278 -30.06 -19.28 2.16
N LEU A 279 -29.83 -20.44 2.75
CA LEU A 279 -28.51 -20.84 3.24
C LEU A 279 -27.60 -21.22 2.06
N ILE A 280 -26.44 -20.55 1.97
CA ILE A 280 -25.41 -20.78 0.95
C ILE A 280 -24.22 -21.53 1.56
N LEU A 281 -23.88 -21.24 2.83
CA LEU A 281 -22.90 -21.98 3.62
C LEU A 281 -23.46 -22.31 5.00
N ASP A 282 -23.34 -23.57 5.40
CA ASP A 282 -23.78 -24.06 6.70
C ASP A 282 -23.07 -23.38 7.88
N LEU A 283 -23.72 -23.44 9.05
CA LEU A 283 -23.23 -22.92 10.34
C LEU A 283 -22.11 -23.80 10.94
N ASN A 284 -21.05 -24.06 10.17
CA ASN A 284 -19.98 -25.01 10.51
C ASN A 284 -18.60 -24.33 10.68
N TYR A 285 -18.48 -23.05 10.33
CA TYR A 285 -17.21 -22.30 10.29
C TYR A 285 -16.94 -21.50 11.57
N ASP A 286 -15.67 -21.40 11.96
CA ASP A 286 -15.21 -20.58 13.09
C ASP A 286 -15.06 -19.11 12.69
N SER A 287 -14.82 -18.81 11.40
CA SER A 287 -14.86 -17.45 10.88
C SER A 287 -15.23 -17.43 9.40
N ILE A 288 -15.81 -16.30 8.97
CA ILE A 288 -15.91 -15.93 7.55
C ILE A 288 -15.50 -14.46 7.45
N ILE A 289 -14.44 -14.20 6.70
CA ILE A 289 -13.70 -12.92 6.68
C ILE A 289 -13.73 -12.39 5.24
N PRO A 290 -14.24 -11.17 4.99
CA PRO A 290 -14.16 -10.54 3.67
C PRO A 290 -12.72 -10.39 3.19
N ALA A 291 -12.51 -10.64 1.90
CA ALA A 291 -11.26 -10.45 1.19
C ALA A 291 -11.52 -9.61 -0.09
N ASP A 292 -10.48 -9.38 -0.88
CA ASP A 292 -10.58 -8.58 -2.10
C ASP A 292 -11.59 -9.10 -3.13
N ASP A 293 -12.10 -8.19 -3.95
CA ASP A 293 -13.05 -8.41 -5.04
C ASP A 293 -14.34 -9.16 -4.65
N GLY A 294 -14.69 -9.08 -3.35
CA GLY A 294 -15.87 -9.71 -2.77
C GLY A 294 -15.68 -11.18 -2.41
N MET A 295 -14.47 -11.73 -2.58
CA MET A 295 -14.08 -13.05 -2.10
C MET A 295 -14.19 -13.10 -0.56
N CYS A 296 -14.20 -14.29 0.04
CA CYS A 296 -14.06 -14.42 1.49
C CYS A 296 -13.15 -15.58 1.87
N GLN A 297 -12.39 -15.42 2.95
CA GLN A 297 -11.74 -16.53 3.63
C GLN A 297 -12.74 -17.21 4.57
N ILE A 298 -12.77 -18.55 4.56
CA ILE A 298 -13.55 -19.38 5.50
C ILE A 298 -12.59 -20.09 6.44
N VAL A 299 -12.89 -20.09 7.74
CA VAL A 299 -12.03 -20.71 8.77
C VAL A 299 -12.78 -21.86 9.45
N GLN A 300 -12.15 -23.02 9.58
CA GLN A 300 -12.71 -24.19 10.27
C GLN A 300 -11.61 -25.02 10.94
N ASN A 301 -11.81 -25.33 12.22
CA ASN A 301 -10.85 -26.02 13.09
C ASN A 301 -9.46 -25.34 13.06
N GLY A 302 -9.44 -24.01 13.04
CA GLY A 302 -8.23 -23.19 12.93
C GLY A 302 -7.59 -23.11 11.53
N GLN A 303 -8.08 -23.89 10.56
CA GLN A 303 -7.56 -23.87 9.18
C GLN A 303 -8.37 -22.92 8.29
N TYR A 304 -7.72 -22.37 7.27
CA TYR A 304 -8.25 -21.40 6.31
C TYR A 304 -8.50 -22.03 4.95
N GLY A 305 -9.59 -21.62 4.30
CA GLY A 305 -9.98 -21.90 2.93
C GLY A 305 -10.59 -20.65 2.28
N LEU A 306 -11.09 -20.78 1.04
CA LEU A 306 -11.48 -19.65 0.19
C LEU A 306 -12.84 -19.90 -0.47
N ILE A 307 -13.69 -18.87 -0.52
CA ILE A 307 -14.97 -18.87 -1.27
C ILE A 307 -15.05 -17.68 -2.23
N ASP A 308 -15.78 -17.88 -3.33
CA ASP A 308 -16.03 -16.84 -4.33
C ASP A 308 -17.11 -15.83 -3.87
N PRO A 309 -17.34 -14.73 -4.62
CA PRO A 309 -18.33 -13.72 -4.23
C PRO A 309 -19.80 -14.20 -4.27
N THR A 310 -20.07 -15.42 -4.75
CA THR A 310 -21.39 -16.09 -4.72
C THR A 310 -21.53 -17.08 -3.56
N GLY A 311 -20.42 -17.39 -2.86
CA GLY A 311 -20.35 -18.32 -1.74
C GLY A 311 -19.94 -19.74 -2.12
N LYS A 312 -19.61 -19.98 -3.40
CA LYS A 312 -19.06 -21.27 -3.85
C LYS A 312 -17.69 -21.48 -3.22
N ILE A 313 -17.45 -22.65 -2.62
CA ILE A 313 -16.13 -23.02 -2.11
C ILE A 313 -15.16 -23.18 -3.30
N ILE A 314 -14.07 -22.44 -3.23
CA ILE A 314 -12.93 -22.52 -4.15
C ILE A 314 -11.91 -23.52 -3.57
N VAL A 315 -11.52 -23.32 -2.31
CA VAL A 315 -10.64 -24.24 -1.57
C VAL A 315 -11.21 -24.48 -0.17
N HIS A 316 -11.30 -25.75 0.22
CA HIS A 316 -11.73 -26.15 1.56
C HIS A 316 -10.66 -25.79 2.62
N PRO A 317 -11.05 -25.57 3.90
CA PRO A 317 -10.11 -25.25 4.98
C PRO A 317 -8.96 -26.27 5.14
N GLN A 318 -7.73 -25.85 4.78
CA GLN A 318 -6.52 -26.69 4.80
C GLN A 318 -5.19 -25.93 5.04
N PHE A 319 -5.23 -24.59 5.06
CA PHE A 319 -4.06 -23.75 5.30
C PHE A 319 -4.04 -23.30 6.77
N SER A 320 -2.87 -23.11 7.38
CA SER A 320 -2.77 -22.45 8.70
C SER A 320 -3.08 -20.96 8.62
N TRP A 321 -2.89 -20.35 7.44
CA TRP A 321 -3.17 -18.95 7.15
C TRP A 321 -3.26 -18.69 5.64
N ILE A 322 -4.03 -17.68 5.23
CA ILE A 322 -4.07 -17.10 3.88
C ILE A 322 -3.92 -15.58 4.04
N ASP A 323 -3.01 -14.96 3.28
CA ASP A 323 -2.81 -13.51 3.27
C ASP A 323 -3.88 -12.77 2.43
N THR A 324 -3.78 -11.45 2.37
CA THR A 324 -4.54 -10.60 1.44
C THR A 324 -4.08 -10.84 0.01
N PHE A 325 -5.01 -10.87 -0.94
CA PHE A 325 -4.66 -11.01 -2.36
C PHE A 325 -3.99 -9.73 -2.88
N GLN A 326 -2.80 -9.87 -3.46
CA GLN A 326 -2.09 -8.80 -4.16
C GLN A 326 -1.61 -9.32 -5.51
N GLU A 327 -1.75 -8.49 -6.56
CA GLU A 327 -1.39 -8.86 -7.93
C GLU A 327 -2.09 -10.16 -8.43
N GLY A 328 -3.31 -10.42 -7.91
CA GLY A 328 -4.11 -11.60 -8.23
C GLY A 328 -3.78 -12.87 -7.45
N LYS A 329 -2.82 -12.83 -6.51
CA LYS A 329 -2.39 -14.00 -5.71
C LYS A 329 -2.35 -13.70 -4.21
N ALA A 330 -2.62 -14.69 -3.38
CA ALA A 330 -2.36 -14.62 -1.94
C ALA A 330 -1.23 -15.58 -1.55
N ILE A 331 -0.51 -15.22 -0.50
CA ILE A 331 0.41 -16.13 0.18
C ILE A 331 -0.41 -17.07 1.06
N VAL A 332 -0.09 -18.35 1.06
CA VAL A 332 -0.68 -19.35 1.97
C VAL A 332 0.41 -20.01 2.79
N CYS A 333 0.04 -20.57 3.93
CA CYS A 333 0.91 -21.45 4.72
C CYS A 333 0.19 -22.78 5.01
N SER A 334 0.89 -23.91 4.89
CA SER A 334 0.45 -25.21 5.40
C SER A 334 1.66 -25.98 5.91
N GLN A 335 1.54 -26.61 7.09
CA GLN A 335 2.63 -27.38 7.72
C GLN A 335 3.96 -26.60 7.79
N ASP A 336 3.87 -25.31 8.16
CA ASP A 336 4.97 -24.34 8.22
C ASP A 336 5.72 -24.09 6.90
N GLN A 337 5.18 -24.54 5.76
CA GLN A 337 5.64 -24.24 4.41
C GLN A 337 4.74 -23.20 3.74
N TYR A 338 5.36 -22.19 3.12
CA TYR A 338 4.63 -21.19 2.34
C TYR A 338 4.32 -21.67 0.91
N GLY A 339 3.28 -21.09 0.32
CA GLY A 339 2.94 -21.26 -1.09
C GLY A 339 2.12 -20.09 -1.63
N PHE A 340 1.65 -20.22 -2.87
CA PHE A 340 0.87 -19.19 -3.55
C PHE A 340 -0.46 -19.78 -4.05
N ILE A 341 -1.54 -19.04 -3.84
CA ILE A 341 -2.87 -19.38 -4.36
C ILE A 341 -3.36 -18.26 -5.27
N ASP A 342 -3.90 -18.59 -6.45
CA ASP A 342 -4.58 -17.63 -7.31
C ASP A 342 -6.07 -17.46 -6.92
N THR A 343 -6.79 -16.56 -7.58
CA THR A 343 -8.22 -16.32 -7.30
C THR A 343 -9.14 -17.47 -7.73
N LYS A 344 -8.66 -18.47 -8.47
CA LYS A 344 -9.39 -19.70 -8.82
C LYS A 344 -9.11 -20.86 -7.86
N GLY A 345 -8.13 -20.72 -6.95
CA GLY A 345 -7.66 -21.77 -6.08
C GLY A 345 -6.52 -22.62 -6.64
N GLU A 346 -5.93 -22.25 -7.78
CA GLU A 346 -4.75 -22.92 -8.33
C GLU A 346 -3.55 -22.66 -7.40
N LEU A 347 -2.89 -23.75 -6.98
CA LEU A 347 -1.94 -23.76 -5.88
C LEU A 347 -0.51 -24.05 -6.36
N THR A 348 0.43 -23.18 -6.03
CA THR A 348 1.87 -23.40 -6.19
C THR A 348 2.50 -23.64 -4.82
N HIS A 349 3.29 -24.71 -4.67
CA HIS A 349 3.88 -25.14 -3.40
C HIS A 349 5.35 -25.53 -3.60
N GLU A 350 6.26 -24.63 -3.24
CA GLU A 350 7.71 -24.91 -3.25
C GLU A 350 8.53 -23.96 -2.34
N SER A 351 7.96 -23.40 -1.26
CA SER A 351 8.72 -22.50 -0.39
C SER A 351 9.76 -23.24 0.45
N GLN A 352 11.01 -22.87 0.22
CA GLN A 352 12.19 -23.19 0.99
C GLN A 352 12.68 -21.98 1.82
N PHE A 353 11.76 -21.05 2.14
CA PHE A 353 12.04 -19.73 2.71
C PHE A 353 11.33 -19.56 4.05
N ASP A 354 12.00 -18.90 5.00
CA ASP A 354 11.51 -18.70 6.37
C ASP A 354 10.37 -17.68 6.43
N LYS A 355 10.33 -16.75 5.46
CA LYS A 355 9.19 -15.86 5.21
C LYS A 355 9.08 -15.53 3.72
N VAL A 356 7.86 -15.27 3.28
CA VAL A 356 7.55 -14.60 2.00
C VAL A 356 6.75 -13.33 2.31
N TYR A 357 7.01 -12.25 1.57
CA TYR A 357 6.29 -10.98 1.66
C TYR A 357 5.41 -10.79 0.42
N ALA A 358 4.35 -9.99 0.54
CA ALA A 358 3.40 -9.75 -0.56
C ALA A 358 4.07 -9.24 -1.85
N PHE A 359 3.49 -9.62 -2.99
CA PHE A 359 3.97 -9.22 -4.31
C PHE A 359 3.85 -7.71 -4.55
N LYS A 360 4.91 -7.13 -5.12
CA LYS A 360 4.97 -5.77 -5.67
C LYS A 360 5.77 -5.77 -6.96
N ASP A 361 5.23 -5.12 -7.99
CA ASP A 361 5.81 -5.07 -9.34
C ASP A 361 6.19 -6.48 -9.84
N GLY A 362 5.32 -7.49 -9.65
CA GLY A 362 5.55 -8.87 -10.10
C GLY A 362 6.75 -9.56 -9.44
N MET A 363 7.12 -9.16 -8.22
CA MET A 363 8.15 -9.79 -7.38
C MET A 363 7.72 -9.81 -5.91
N ALA A 364 7.98 -10.92 -5.21
CA ALA A 364 7.85 -11.01 -3.76
C ALA A 364 9.25 -11.01 -3.13
N ARG A 365 9.44 -10.21 -2.08
CA ARG A 365 10.62 -10.32 -1.21
C ARG A 365 10.52 -11.62 -0.39
N ILE A 366 11.65 -12.27 -0.15
CA ILE A 366 11.77 -13.46 0.72
C ILE A 366 12.80 -13.22 1.84
N ASP A 367 12.70 -14.00 2.91
CA ASP A 367 13.71 -14.13 3.97
C ASP A 367 14.15 -15.60 4.05
N LYS A 368 15.46 -15.85 4.04
CA LYS A 368 16.05 -17.18 4.26
C LYS A 368 17.33 -17.05 5.08
N ASN A 369 17.37 -17.66 6.26
CA ASN A 369 18.41 -17.54 7.29
C ASN A 369 18.75 -16.08 7.64
N GLY A 370 17.75 -15.17 7.63
CA GLY A 370 17.95 -13.74 7.89
C GLY A 370 18.56 -12.97 6.70
N LYS A 371 18.63 -13.57 5.52
CA LYS A 371 19.06 -12.92 4.27
C LYS A 371 17.86 -12.73 3.34
N TYR A 372 17.80 -11.54 2.75
CA TYR A 372 16.72 -11.15 1.84
C TYR A 372 17.09 -11.41 0.39
N GLY A 373 16.10 -11.89 -0.37
CA GLY A 373 16.15 -12.14 -1.81
C GLY A 373 14.77 -11.90 -2.43
N PHE A 374 14.58 -12.32 -3.69
CA PHE A 374 13.31 -12.12 -4.41
C PHE A 374 12.93 -13.31 -5.29
N ILE A 375 11.62 -13.58 -5.33
CA ILE A 375 10.97 -14.59 -6.18
C ILE A 375 9.95 -13.95 -7.13
N ASN A 376 9.66 -14.59 -8.27
CA ASN A 376 8.61 -14.14 -9.19
C ASN A 376 7.22 -14.70 -8.83
N SER A 377 6.23 -14.34 -9.63
CA SER A 377 4.84 -14.80 -9.55
C SER A 377 4.65 -16.33 -9.65
N LYS A 378 5.66 -17.12 -10.08
CA LYS A 378 5.65 -18.59 -10.09
C LYS A 378 6.37 -19.21 -8.87
N GLY A 379 7.00 -18.41 -8.02
CA GLY A 379 7.81 -18.87 -6.89
C GLY A 379 9.30 -19.10 -7.21
N ASP A 380 9.71 -18.97 -8.47
CA ASP A 380 11.11 -19.11 -8.88
C ASP A 380 11.97 -18.05 -8.19
N VAL A 381 13.10 -18.45 -7.61
CA VAL A 381 14.15 -17.48 -7.20
C VAL A 381 14.62 -16.71 -8.42
N VAL A 382 14.56 -15.39 -8.32
CA VAL A 382 15.08 -14.46 -9.34
C VAL A 382 16.38 -13.83 -8.85
N ILE A 383 16.45 -13.58 -7.55
CA ILE A 383 17.58 -12.93 -6.89
C ILE A 383 17.78 -13.67 -5.57
N ASP A 384 18.93 -14.35 -5.43
CA ASP A 384 19.23 -15.19 -4.28
C ASP A 384 19.14 -14.41 -2.94
N PRO A 385 18.81 -15.08 -1.83
CA PRO A 385 18.79 -14.47 -0.50
C PRO A 385 20.22 -14.14 -0.02
N ILE A 386 20.71 -12.96 -0.39
CA ILE A 386 22.09 -12.50 -0.14
C ILE A 386 22.19 -11.11 0.53
N PHE A 387 21.06 -10.43 0.77
CA PHE A 387 21.03 -9.08 1.33
C PHE A 387 20.76 -9.08 2.84
N GLU A 388 21.36 -8.14 3.57
CA GLU A 388 21.07 -7.92 5.01
C GLU A 388 19.69 -7.29 5.23
N ASN A 389 19.17 -6.59 4.22
CA ASN A 389 17.84 -5.99 4.21
C ASN A 389 17.43 -5.66 2.77
N ALA A 390 16.14 -5.53 2.50
CA ALA A 390 15.61 -5.14 1.20
C ALA A 390 14.27 -4.41 1.35
N SER A 391 14.05 -3.35 0.56
CA SER A 391 12.69 -2.85 0.31
C SER A 391 11.91 -3.85 -0.54
N ASP A 392 10.61 -3.68 -0.61
CA ASP A 392 9.82 -4.26 -1.70
C ASP A 392 10.19 -3.56 -3.02
N PHE A 393 9.89 -4.17 -4.17
CA PHE A 393 10.08 -3.49 -5.47
C PHE A 393 9.03 -2.38 -5.66
N ASN A 394 9.46 -1.25 -6.22
CA ASN A 394 8.56 -0.23 -6.77
C ASN A 394 9.25 0.47 -7.94
N GLU A 395 8.48 0.76 -8.99
CA GLU A 395 8.98 1.30 -10.26
C GLU A 395 10.12 0.44 -10.86
N GLY A 396 10.05 -0.88 -10.68
CA GLY A 396 11.04 -1.85 -11.18
C GLY A 396 12.38 -1.89 -10.45
N TYR A 397 12.56 -1.12 -9.36
CA TYR A 397 13.78 -1.11 -8.54
C TYR A 397 13.50 -1.44 -7.07
N ALA A 398 14.50 -1.98 -6.38
CA ALA A 398 14.48 -2.17 -4.92
C ALA A 398 15.74 -1.56 -4.29
N ALA A 399 15.58 -0.94 -3.13
CA ALA A 399 16.71 -0.56 -2.28
C ALA A 399 17.15 -1.81 -1.48
N VAL A 400 18.43 -2.14 -1.50
CA VAL A 400 18.95 -3.35 -0.85
C VAL A 400 20.22 -3.07 -0.06
N LYS A 401 20.33 -3.68 1.13
CA LYS A 401 21.49 -3.54 2.02
C LYS A 401 22.40 -4.76 1.90
N LYS A 402 23.69 -4.54 1.65
CA LYS A 402 24.67 -5.61 1.50
C LYS A 402 25.97 -5.25 2.22
N ASN A 403 26.71 -6.25 2.69
CA ASN A 403 28.11 -6.04 3.05
C ASN A 403 28.96 -5.83 1.79
N THR A 404 29.79 -4.79 1.79
CA THR A 404 30.74 -4.45 0.72
C THR A 404 32.20 -4.75 1.09
N GLY A 405 32.44 -5.13 2.35
CA GLY A 405 33.77 -5.43 2.88
C GLY A 405 34.29 -6.82 2.49
N SER A 406 35.54 -7.10 2.86
CA SER A 406 36.10 -8.44 2.78
C SER A 406 35.48 -9.38 3.81
N SER A 407 35.57 -10.70 3.60
CA SER A 407 34.99 -11.69 4.52
C SER A 407 35.55 -11.66 5.95
N SER A 408 36.70 -11.03 6.16
CA SER A 408 37.22 -10.69 7.49
C SER A 408 36.37 -9.68 8.27
N VAL A 409 35.63 -8.81 7.57
CA VAL A 409 34.64 -7.88 8.14
C VAL A 409 33.33 -8.61 8.41
N GLU A 410 32.91 -9.54 7.54
CA GLU A 410 31.75 -10.42 7.77
C GLU A 410 31.91 -11.22 9.07
N SER A 411 33.11 -11.75 9.32
CA SER A 411 33.46 -12.51 10.54
C SER A 411 33.82 -11.65 11.77
N SER A 412 33.77 -10.31 11.69
CA SER A 412 34.15 -9.45 12.82
C SER A 412 33.01 -9.30 13.84
N ASP A 413 33.29 -9.39 15.14
CA ASP A 413 32.31 -9.05 16.18
C ASP A 413 32.17 -7.52 16.40
N ASP A 414 33.03 -6.71 15.77
CA ASP A 414 32.96 -5.24 15.84
C ASP A 414 31.77 -4.71 15.04
N SER A 415 30.77 -4.20 15.76
CA SER A 415 29.54 -3.67 15.18
C SER A 415 29.68 -2.28 14.56
N GLU A 416 30.72 -1.51 14.87
CA GLU A 416 30.99 -0.22 14.21
C GLU A 416 31.73 -0.44 12.89
N LEU A 417 32.75 -1.31 12.85
CA LEU A 417 33.38 -1.75 11.60
C LEU A 417 32.34 -2.37 10.66
N LYS A 418 31.40 -3.17 11.16
CA LYS A 418 30.30 -3.71 10.33
C LYS A 418 29.37 -2.63 9.75
N LYS A 419 29.18 -1.47 10.39
CA LYS A 419 28.40 -0.35 9.82
C LYS A 419 29.11 0.35 8.67
N GLU A 420 30.44 0.40 8.69
CA GLU A 420 31.23 1.03 7.62
C GLU A 420 31.02 0.32 6.27
N TYR A 421 30.88 -1.01 6.28
CA TYR A 421 30.78 -1.82 5.05
C TYR A 421 29.36 -2.35 4.74
N ILE A 422 28.45 -2.45 5.72
CA ILE A 422 27.06 -2.86 5.46
C ILE A 422 26.24 -1.63 5.03
N LYS A 423 26.21 -1.39 3.72
CA LYS A 423 25.64 -0.21 3.07
C LYS A 423 24.45 -0.57 2.18
N TRP A 424 23.57 0.40 1.93
CA TRP A 424 22.49 0.30 0.96
C TRP A 424 22.96 0.72 -0.43
N GLY A 425 22.48 -0.01 -1.44
CA GLY A 425 22.50 0.35 -2.86
C GLY A 425 21.13 0.07 -3.47
N TYR A 426 21.04 0.06 -4.80
CA TYR A 426 19.79 -0.24 -5.51
C TYR A 426 20.01 -1.29 -6.59
N ILE A 427 19.03 -2.16 -6.79
CA ILE A 427 19.01 -3.19 -7.83
C ILE A 427 17.77 -3.08 -8.71
N ASP A 428 17.88 -3.59 -9.93
CA ASP A 428 16.72 -3.91 -10.78
C ASP A 428 16.14 -5.30 -10.48
N ARG A 429 15.05 -5.67 -11.16
CA ARG A 429 14.40 -7.00 -11.07
C ARG A 429 15.26 -8.17 -11.60
N LEU A 430 16.49 -7.95 -12.05
CA LEU A 430 17.50 -9.01 -12.31
C LEU A 430 18.52 -9.16 -11.18
N GLY A 431 18.46 -8.33 -10.13
CA GLY A 431 19.51 -8.24 -9.12
C GLY A 431 20.77 -7.49 -9.61
N SER A 432 20.73 -6.88 -10.80
CA SER A 432 21.85 -6.09 -11.29
C SER A 432 21.91 -4.77 -10.51
N THR A 433 23.11 -4.39 -10.09
CA THR A 433 23.31 -3.16 -9.29
C THR A 433 23.08 -1.94 -10.17
N PHE A 434 21.96 -1.24 -9.92
CA PHE A 434 21.59 0.00 -10.58
C PHE A 434 22.34 1.19 -9.96
N ILE A 435 22.45 1.24 -8.63
CA ILE A 435 23.21 2.27 -7.90
C ILE A 435 24.10 1.60 -6.85
N SER A 436 25.33 2.08 -6.71
CA SER A 436 26.36 1.57 -5.79
C SER A 436 25.91 1.51 -4.32
N TYR A 437 26.52 0.57 -3.59
CA TYR A 437 26.26 0.31 -2.16
C TYR A 437 27.01 1.32 -1.29
N ASP A 438 26.63 2.59 -1.37
CA ASP A 438 27.34 3.72 -0.77
C ASP A 438 26.58 4.41 0.39
N PHE A 439 25.35 3.96 0.69
CA PHE A 439 24.42 4.68 1.57
C PHE A 439 24.26 4.04 2.96
N ASP A 440 24.05 4.84 3.99
CA ASP A 440 23.78 4.41 5.38
C ASP A 440 22.32 3.93 5.55
N SER A 441 21.40 4.61 4.86
CA SER A 441 19.98 4.29 4.73
C SER A 441 19.48 4.66 3.33
N ALA A 442 18.47 3.97 2.82
CA ALA A 442 17.85 4.24 1.52
C ALA A 442 16.36 3.91 1.57
N SER A 443 15.52 4.69 0.89
CA SER A 443 14.11 4.37 0.68
C SER A 443 13.86 3.76 -0.71
N GLY A 444 12.66 3.20 -0.91
CA GLY A 444 12.21 2.79 -2.24
C GLY A 444 11.92 4.00 -3.14
N PHE A 445 12.09 3.83 -4.46
CA PHE A 445 11.67 4.81 -5.45
C PHE A 445 10.14 5.03 -5.42
N ASN A 446 9.68 6.25 -5.72
CA ASN A 446 8.29 6.56 -6.07
C ASN A 446 8.18 7.84 -6.94
N ASP A 447 7.38 7.80 -8.01
CA ASP A 447 7.38 8.74 -9.15
C ASP A 447 8.81 9.16 -9.60
N GLY A 448 9.71 8.20 -9.79
CA GLY A 448 11.07 8.44 -10.26
C GLY A 448 12.05 9.02 -9.24
N CYS A 449 11.65 9.18 -7.98
CA CYS A 449 12.46 9.80 -6.92
C CYS A 449 12.65 8.86 -5.72
N SER A 450 13.84 8.88 -5.12
CA SER A 450 14.11 8.25 -3.82
C SER A 450 14.98 9.15 -2.93
N LEU A 451 15.01 8.87 -1.63
CA LEU A 451 15.95 9.47 -0.69
C LEU A 451 16.98 8.42 -0.22
N ALA A 452 18.17 8.90 0.10
CA ALA A 452 19.17 8.12 0.82
C ALA A 452 19.95 8.97 1.82
N VAL A 453 20.53 8.33 2.83
CA VAL A 453 21.51 8.94 3.72
C VAL A 453 22.90 8.48 3.27
N LYS A 454 23.84 9.41 3.10
CA LYS A 454 25.26 9.10 2.88
C LYS A 454 26.12 9.98 3.78
N ASP A 455 27.00 9.35 4.55
CA ASP A 455 27.89 10.01 5.50
C ASP A 455 27.12 10.92 6.47
N GLY A 456 25.93 10.45 6.90
CA GLY A 456 25.00 11.19 7.76
C GLY A 456 24.25 12.35 7.08
N LYS A 457 24.35 12.52 5.75
CA LYS A 457 23.63 13.57 4.98
C LYS A 457 22.51 13.02 4.11
N CYS A 458 21.43 13.79 3.99
CA CYS A 458 20.35 13.53 3.05
C CYS A 458 20.81 13.75 1.60
N ASN A 459 20.52 12.76 0.76
CA ASN A 459 20.73 12.78 -0.69
C ASN A 459 19.39 12.49 -1.37
N ILE A 460 19.04 13.25 -2.41
CA ILE A 460 17.94 12.90 -3.30
C ILE A 460 18.47 12.19 -4.55
N ILE A 461 17.80 11.11 -4.93
CA ILE A 461 18.11 10.29 -6.11
C ILE A 461 16.96 10.43 -7.10
N LYS A 462 17.26 10.72 -8.37
CA LYS A 462 16.26 10.85 -9.43
C LYS A 462 16.61 9.95 -10.60
N ASN A 463 15.62 9.22 -11.10
CA ASN A 463 15.72 8.31 -12.23
C ASN A 463 14.86 8.82 -13.40
N PRO A 464 15.37 9.70 -14.29
CA PRO A 464 14.69 10.09 -15.53
C PRO A 464 14.45 8.93 -16.53
N GLY A 465 14.88 7.71 -16.21
CA GLY A 465 14.39 6.50 -16.88
C GLY A 465 12.92 6.19 -16.58
N ILE A 466 12.33 6.78 -15.55
CA ILE A 466 10.91 6.63 -15.20
C ILE A 466 10.11 7.76 -15.86
N LYS A 467 9.25 7.40 -16.81
CA LYS A 467 8.48 8.32 -17.65
C LYS A 467 7.02 8.36 -17.23
N SER A 468 6.56 9.49 -16.73
CA SER A 468 5.12 9.72 -16.53
C SER A 468 4.52 10.40 -17.77
N ILE A 469 3.47 9.78 -18.33
CA ILE A 469 2.64 10.36 -19.40
C ILE A 469 1.55 11.22 -18.73
N PRO A 470 1.27 12.45 -19.22
CA PRO A 470 0.28 13.34 -18.62
C PRO A 470 -1.10 12.69 -18.42
N SER A 471 -1.74 13.01 -17.30
CA SER A 471 -3.03 12.42 -16.94
C SER A 471 -4.14 12.80 -17.93
N THR A 472 -5.07 11.87 -18.18
CA THR A 472 -6.23 12.11 -19.05
C THR A 472 -7.55 11.73 -18.37
N ALA A 473 -8.57 12.57 -18.50
CA ALA A 473 -9.91 12.27 -18.01
C ALA A 473 -10.71 11.42 -19.01
N ILE A 474 -11.56 10.52 -18.53
CA ILE A 474 -12.41 9.64 -19.35
C ILE A 474 -13.84 9.56 -18.78
N ASN A 475 -14.84 9.63 -19.65
CA ASN A 475 -16.26 9.53 -19.26
C ASN A 475 -16.80 8.08 -19.42
N ASN A 476 -16.12 7.25 -20.21
CA ASN A 476 -16.50 5.86 -20.45
C ASN A 476 -15.71 4.92 -19.53
N PRO A 477 -16.33 4.27 -18.52
CA PRO A 477 -15.64 3.31 -17.66
C PRO A 477 -15.24 2.02 -18.41
N PHE A 478 -15.76 1.78 -19.61
CA PHE A 478 -15.39 0.67 -20.49
C PHE A 478 -14.38 1.06 -21.59
N LYS A 479 -13.62 2.14 -21.40
CA LYS A 479 -12.59 2.56 -22.36
C LYS A 479 -11.44 1.55 -22.42
N THR A 480 -11.09 1.08 -23.61
CA THR A 480 -9.87 0.30 -23.84
C THR A 480 -8.65 1.20 -24.04
N TRP A 481 -7.47 0.70 -23.68
CA TRP A 481 -6.18 1.37 -23.87
C TRP A 481 -5.30 0.57 -24.82
N LYS A 482 -4.31 1.21 -25.45
CA LYS A 482 -3.42 0.58 -26.43
C LYS A 482 -1.97 0.95 -26.17
N ILE A 483 -1.12 -0.05 -26.01
CA ILE A 483 0.34 0.09 -25.93
C ILE A 483 0.90 -0.35 -27.28
N LYS A 484 1.37 0.62 -28.07
CA LYS A 484 2.03 0.38 -29.35
C LYS A 484 3.54 0.46 -29.21
N PHE A 485 4.23 -0.60 -29.60
CA PHE A 485 5.67 -0.71 -29.60
C PHE A 485 6.25 -0.21 -30.93
N SER A 486 7.52 0.20 -30.94
CA SER A 486 8.19 0.73 -32.14
C SER A 486 8.57 -0.36 -33.17
N LYS A 487 8.33 -1.63 -32.84
CA LYS A 487 8.57 -2.82 -33.66
C LYS A 487 7.57 -3.91 -33.28
N ALA A 488 7.40 -4.89 -34.16
CA ALA A 488 6.66 -6.12 -33.86
C ALA A 488 7.33 -6.90 -32.71
N ILE A 489 6.53 -7.24 -31.69
CA ILE A 489 6.90 -8.09 -30.55
C ILE A 489 6.98 -9.54 -31.03
N ASP A 490 7.93 -10.29 -30.48
CA ASP A 490 8.02 -11.74 -30.68
C ASP A 490 7.08 -12.50 -29.75
N GLY A 491 5.89 -12.83 -30.25
CA GLY A 491 4.90 -13.65 -29.53
C GLY A 491 5.17 -15.16 -29.52
N ARG A 492 6.37 -15.65 -29.89
CA ARG A 492 6.60 -17.10 -30.10
C ARG A 492 7.45 -17.80 -29.03
N HIS A 493 8.09 -17.06 -28.13
CA HIS A 493 9.06 -17.62 -27.19
C HIS A 493 8.47 -18.13 -25.85
N THR A 494 7.13 -18.18 -25.75
CA THR A 494 6.37 -18.50 -24.53
C THR A 494 6.00 -19.98 -24.38
N LEU A 495 6.37 -20.84 -25.33
CA LEU A 495 5.98 -22.26 -25.37
C LEU A 495 7.17 -23.20 -25.15
N SER A 496 7.56 -23.40 -23.89
CA SER A 496 8.41 -24.54 -23.49
C SER A 496 8.11 -25.10 -22.10
N ASN A 497 6.83 -25.29 -21.78
CA ASN A 497 6.32 -26.38 -20.92
C ASN A 497 4.83 -26.60 -21.23
N LYS A 498 4.27 -27.75 -20.87
CA LYS A 498 3.05 -28.27 -21.53
C LYS A 498 1.74 -28.06 -20.76
N ASP A 499 1.80 -27.40 -19.61
CA ASP A 499 0.73 -27.41 -18.60
C ASP A 499 0.21 -26.01 -18.20
N ASP A 500 0.82 -24.93 -18.68
CA ASP A 500 0.26 -23.57 -18.51
C ASP A 500 -0.99 -23.42 -19.41
N THR A 501 -2.15 -23.11 -18.82
CA THR A 501 -3.43 -23.07 -19.54
C THR A 501 -3.58 -21.82 -20.40
N VAL A 502 -3.68 -22.01 -21.72
CA VAL A 502 -3.83 -20.91 -22.69
C VAL A 502 -5.20 -20.24 -22.57
N LEU A 503 -5.20 -18.94 -22.27
CA LEU A 503 -6.33 -18.04 -22.46
C LEU A 503 -5.93 -16.92 -23.43
N ASN A 504 -6.41 -17.02 -24.67
CA ASN A 504 -6.31 -16.00 -25.72
C ASN A 504 -4.87 -15.58 -26.14
N ASP A 505 -3.99 -16.56 -26.38
CA ASP A 505 -2.66 -16.39 -27.02
C ASP A 505 -1.72 -15.36 -26.37
N ILE A 506 -1.92 -15.04 -25.09
CA ILE A 506 -1.05 -14.20 -24.27
C ILE A 506 -0.53 -15.01 -23.09
N ASP A 507 0.80 -15.05 -22.95
CA ASP A 507 1.46 -15.56 -21.77
C ASP A 507 1.32 -14.55 -20.61
N MET A 508 0.89 -15.03 -19.44
CA MET A 508 0.75 -14.25 -18.22
C MET A 508 2.10 -13.69 -17.73
N THR A 509 3.24 -14.17 -18.22
CA THR A 509 4.54 -13.50 -17.99
C THR A 509 4.62 -12.08 -18.57
N MET A 510 3.74 -11.71 -19.51
CA MET A 510 3.59 -10.32 -19.99
C MET A 510 2.82 -9.43 -19.02
N THR A 511 1.94 -9.97 -18.17
CA THR A 511 1.16 -9.16 -17.21
C THR A 511 1.99 -8.76 -15.98
N ASP A 512 3.04 -9.53 -15.64
CA ASP A 512 4.10 -9.14 -14.69
C ASP A 512 4.87 -7.87 -15.12
N ASN A 513 4.65 -7.39 -16.35
CA ASN A 513 5.26 -6.18 -16.95
C ASN A 513 4.25 -5.07 -17.30
N ILE A 514 2.95 -5.35 -17.33
CA ILE A 514 1.91 -4.36 -17.67
C ILE A 514 0.79 -4.45 -16.64
N SER A 515 0.81 -3.51 -15.68
CA SER A 515 -0.21 -3.42 -14.64
C SER A 515 -1.16 -2.25 -14.88
N VAL A 516 -2.36 -2.34 -14.29
CA VAL A 516 -3.26 -1.19 -14.11
C VAL A 516 -3.67 -1.18 -12.64
N THR A 517 -3.40 -0.08 -11.94
CA THR A 517 -3.66 0.07 -10.51
C THR A 517 -4.49 1.31 -10.20
N ASP A 518 -5.30 1.30 -9.15
CA ASP A 518 -6.05 2.47 -8.65
C ASP A 518 -5.20 3.41 -7.77
N SER A 519 -5.80 4.46 -7.19
CA SER A 519 -5.09 5.41 -6.33
C SER A 519 -4.55 4.79 -5.03
N SER A 520 -5.07 3.63 -4.61
CA SER A 520 -4.56 2.85 -3.48
C SER A 520 -3.43 1.89 -3.86
N LYS A 521 -3.01 1.89 -5.15
CA LYS A 521 -2.10 0.92 -5.78
C LYS A 521 -2.63 -0.53 -5.75
N LYS A 522 -3.95 -0.73 -5.61
CA LYS A 522 -4.59 -2.03 -5.85
C LYS A 522 -4.77 -2.25 -7.35
N TYR A 523 -4.63 -3.49 -7.82
CA TYR A 523 -4.78 -3.85 -9.23
C TYR A 523 -6.25 -3.80 -9.68
N ALA A 524 -6.48 -3.20 -10.84
CA ALA A 524 -7.71 -3.36 -11.60
C ALA A 524 -7.68 -4.70 -12.35
N ASN A 525 -8.76 -5.49 -12.28
CA ASN A 525 -8.89 -6.76 -12.99
C ASN A 525 -9.14 -6.54 -14.50
N VAL A 526 -8.11 -6.10 -15.20
CA VAL A 526 -8.07 -5.88 -16.66
C VAL A 526 -7.71 -7.18 -17.40
N SER A 527 -8.05 -7.25 -18.69
CA SER A 527 -7.61 -8.34 -19.57
C SER A 527 -6.91 -7.81 -20.81
N PHE A 528 -5.98 -8.59 -21.38
CA PHE A 528 -5.13 -8.15 -22.48
C PHE A 528 -5.48 -8.90 -23.77
N THR A 529 -5.33 -8.25 -24.92
CA THR A 529 -5.48 -8.84 -26.26
C THR A 529 -4.49 -8.20 -27.24
N PHE A 530 -4.15 -8.88 -28.34
CA PHE A 530 -3.39 -8.27 -29.44
C PHE A 530 -4.32 -7.70 -30.51
N GLU A 531 -4.07 -6.47 -30.94
CA GLU A 531 -4.68 -5.89 -32.16
C GLU A 531 -3.81 -6.13 -33.40
N GLY A 532 -2.50 -6.29 -33.19
CA GLY A 532 -1.51 -6.56 -34.21
C GLY A 532 -0.17 -6.91 -33.58
N PRO A 533 0.83 -7.30 -34.39
CA PRO A 533 2.10 -7.82 -33.89
C PRO A 533 2.92 -6.79 -33.10
N ASP A 534 2.59 -5.49 -33.18
CA ASP A 534 3.27 -4.40 -32.47
C ASP A 534 2.38 -3.71 -31.41
N THR A 535 1.16 -4.19 -31.16
CA THR A 535 0.13 -3.45 -30.39
C THR A 535 -0.65 -4.36 -29.44
N ILE A 536 -0.45 -4.13 -28.13
CA ILE A 536 -1.24 -4.73 -27.04
C ILE A 536 -2.40 -3.81 -26.70
N VAL A 537 -3.60 -4.38 -26.56
CA VAL A 537 -4.81 -3.72 -26.06
C VAL A 537 -5.04 -4.13 -24.61
N ILE A 538 -5.30 -3.14 -23.76
CA ILE A 538 -5.79 -3.34 -22.39
C ILE A 538 -7.29 -3.13 -22.41
N ASN A 539 -8.03 -4.16 -22.01
CA ASN A 539 -9.48 -4.15 -21.88
C ASN A 539 -9.86 -3.86 -20.42
N PRO A 540 -10.93 -3.08 -20.18
CA PRO A 540 -11.38 -2.72 -18.84
C PRO A 540 -11.83 -3.94 -18.02
N PRO A 541 -12.01 -3.80 -16.70
CA PRO A 541 -12.73 -4.79 -15.90
C PRO A 541 -14.14 -5.04 -16.44
N SER A 542 -14.71 -6.21 -16.15
CA SER A 542 -16.05 -6.61 -16.60
C SER A 542 -17.18 -5.67 -16.14
N ASN A 543 -16.99 -5.01 -14.99
CA ASN A 543 -17.90 -3.98 -14.46
C ASN A 543 -17.52 -2.54 -14.86
N GLY A 544 -16.46 -2.38 -15.66
CA GLY A 544 -15.82 -1.09 -15.97
C GLY A 544 -14.83 -0.64 -14.88
N TYR A 545 -14.12 0.45 -15.17
CA TYR A 545 -13.35 1.20 -14.16
C TYR A 545 -14.29 2.02 -13.26
N THR A 546 -13.96 2.15 -11.97
CA THR A 546 -14.79 2.86 -10.98
C THR A 546 -14.87 4.36 -11.28
N PRO A 547 -16.06 5.00 -11.33
CA PRO A 547 -16.20 6.46 -11.41
C PRO A 547 -15.54 7.20 -10.24
N GLY A 548 -15.06 8.42 -10.49
CA GLY A 548 -14.32 9.25 -9.54
C GLY A 548 -12.85 8.84 -9.31
N GLU A 549 -12.53 7.57 -9.54
CA GLU A 549 -11.24 6.94 -9.25
C GLU A 549 -10.13 7.34 -10.26
N ILE A 550 -8.88 7.31 -9.79
CA ILE A 550 -7.69 7.55 -10.61
C ILE A 550 -6.91 6.24 -10.77
N TYR A 551 -6.71 5.83 -12.02
CA TYR A 551 -5.94 4.66 -12.36
C TYR A 551 -4.58 5.03 -12.96
N THR A 552 -3.59 4.15 -12.78
CA THR A 552 -2.25 4.21 -13.35
C THR A 552 -2.00 2.94 -14.15
N ILE A 553 -1.78 3.07 -15.46
CA ILE A 553 -1.24 2.01 -16.31
C ILE A 553 0.28 2.08 -16.19
N THR A 554 0.94 1.00 -15.78
CA THR A 554 2.41 0.97 -15.64
C THR A 554 2.99 -0.11 -16.53
N VAL A 555 3.90 0.30 -17.42
CA VAL A 555 4.67 -0.60 -18.30
C VAL A 555 6.10 -0.66 -17.78
N LEU A 556 6.47 -1.82 -17.22
CA LEU A 556 7.80 -2.15 -16.76
C LEU A 556 8.55 -2.93 -17.84
N SER A 557 9.79 -2.53 -18.17
CA SER A 557 10.73 -3.41 -18.86
C SER A 557 11.93 -3.70 -17.96
N ASN A 558 12.30 -4.97 -17.82
CA ASN A 558 13.15 -5.42 -16.71
C ASN A 558 14.02 -6.67 -16.98
N GLY A 559 14.15 -7.13 -18.23
CA GLY A 559 15.16 -8.14 -18.55
C GLY A 559 14.80 -9.62 -18.34
N LYS A 560 13.83 -10.00 -17.48
CA LYS A 560 13.45 -11.43 -17.30
C LYS A 560 12.55 -11.89 -18.44
N TYR A 561 11.33 -11.36 -18.51
CA TYR A 561 10.42 -11.52 -19.64
C TYR A 561 10.52 -10.29 -20.51
N ASN A 562 11.41 -10.32 -21.50
CA ASN A 562 11.62 -9.15 -22.35
C ASN A 562 10.47 -9.05 -23.35
N ILE A 563 9.82 -7.90 -23.40
CA ILE A 563 9.17 -7.46 -24.63
C ILE A 563 10.30 -7.28 -25.65
N GLN A 564 10.56 -8.33 -26.42
CA GLN A 564 11.61 -8.39 -27.43
C GLN A 564 10.98 -8.26 -28.81
N ASP A 565 11.68 -7.64 -29.75
CA ASP A 565 11.26 -7.70 -31.14
C ASP A 565 11.52 -9.07 -31.77
N ILE A 566 10.96 -9.31 -32.95
CA ILE A 566 11.20 -10.50 -33.81
C ILE A 566 12.67 -10.73 -34.23
N SER A 567 13.62 -9.94 -33.71
CA SER A 567 15.07 -10.07 -33.91
C SER A 567 15.81 -10.16 -32.57
N GLY A 568 15.11 -10.43 -31.45
CA GLY A 568 15.67 -10.58 -30.11
C GLY A 568 16.12 -9.29 -29.44
N ASN A 569 15.84 -8.10 -30.01
CA ASN A 569 16.19 -6.84 -29.36
C ASN A 569 15.24 -6.59 -28.20
N LYS A 570 15.81 -6.61 -26.99
CA LYS A 570 15.09 -6.43 -25.73
C LYS A 570 14.74 -4.95 -25.51
N LEU A 571 13.50 -4.67 -25.10
CA LEU A 571 13.10 -3.35 -24.63
C LEU A 571 13.96 -2.92 -23.44
N LYS A 572 14.68 -1.80 -23.55
CA LYS A 572 15.61 -1.32 -22.51
C LYS A 572 14.89 -1.13 -21.16
N PRO A 573 15.56 -1.37 -20.02
CA PRO A 573 15.00 -1.09 -18.69
C PRO A 573 14.43 0.33 -18.59
N ASN A 574 13.14 0.40 -18.31
CA ASN A 574 12.36 1.63 -18.34
C ASN A 574 11.04 1.39 -17.60
N VAL A 575 10.51 2.43 -16.97
CA VAL A 575 9.11 2.46 -16.51
C VAL A 575 8.39 3.53 -17.27
N THR A 576 7.22 3.20 -17.82
CA THR A 576 6.31 4.20 -18.38
C THR A 576 4.97 4.09 -17.65
N GLU A 577 4.65 5.11 -16.84
CA GLU A 577 3.34 5.25 -16.20
C GLU A 577 2.43 6.15 -17.06
N MET A 578 1.15 5.81 -17.18
CA MET A 578 0.10 6.67 -17.73
C MET A 578 -1.06 6.73 -16.74
N LYS A 579 -1.31 7.92 -16.19
CA LYS A 579 -2.40 8.14 -15.24
C LYS A 579 -3.68 8.54 -15.98
N PHE A 580 -4.84 8.09 -15.50
CA PHE A 580 -6.13 8.50 -16.04
C PHE A 580 -7.20 8.55 -14.94
N GLN A 581 -8.12 9.50 -15.05
CA GLN A 581 -9.25 9.64 -14.11
C GLN A 581 -10.55 9.24 -14.80
N VAL A 582 -11.36 8.41 -14.15
CA VAL A 582 -12.75 8.18 -14.56
C VAL A 582 -13.59 9.31 -13.97
N LEU A 583 -14.31 10.05 -14.80
CA LEU A 583 -15.22 11.08 -14.31
C LEU A 583 -16.54 10.45 -13.82
N ASP A 584 -17.10 11.02 -12.76
CA ASP A 584 -18.50 10.81 -12.42
C ASP A 584 -19.38 11.38 -13.55
N ASN A 585 -20.40 10.61 -13.96
CA ASN A 585 -21.36 10.97 -15.02
C ASN A 585 -22.69 11.44 -14.42
#